data_AF-A0A7W0X9G2-F1
#
_entry.id   AF-A0A7W0X9G2-F1
#
_cell.length_a   1.000
_cell.length_b   1.000
_cell.length_c   1.000
_cell.angle_alpha   90.00
_cell.angle_beta   90.00
_cell.angle_gamma   90.00
#
_symmetry.space_group_name_H-M   'P 1'
#
loop_
_entity.id
_entity.type
_entity.pdbx_description
1 polymer ?
#
loop_
_entity_poly.entity_id
_entity_poly.type
_entity_poly.pdbx_seq_one_letter_code
_entity_poly.pdbx_strand_id
1 'polypeptide(L)'
;MASFVTCPGCESSCYATRGPSGAAECSACGLRLGDEPRDTSPEQVIDGSLVLLRQMMHMDVALLTEIADDREVIRHCAGEWPGAGDLSGASVSLDDTFCNRLLAGEIDNIVPDVAAEPAVRDLAHPRRLGVRSYIGVPIHGSRSRLYVLCCLAREVHPELGPRDVRVLEGFVRSLLDQLEPPPPTESSIG
;
A
#
# COMPACT_ATOMS: atom_id res chain seq x y z
N MET A 1 -24.91 -1.94 -9.63
CA MET A 1 -26.25 -1.33 -9.76
C MET A 1 -26.05 0.18 -9.78
N ALA A 2 -26.57 0.88 -10.79
CA ALA A 2 -26.49 2.34 -10.81
C ALA A 2 -27.50 2.90 -9.80
N SER A 3 -27.02 3.62 -8.79
CA SER A 3 -27.88 4.31 -7.82
C SER A 3 -28.42 5.59 -8.46
N PHE A 4 -29.74 5.77 -8.43
CA PHE A 4 -30.39 7.02 -8.83
C PHE A 4 -30.26 8.06 -7.71
N VAL A 5 -30.11 9.32 -8.08
CA VAL A 5 -29.96 10.48 -7.21
C VAL A 5 -31.01 11.51 -7.59
N THR A 6 -31.68 12.10 -6.60
CA THR A 6 -32.56 13.24 -6.82
C THR A 6 -31.71 14.50 -6.93
N CYS A 7 -31.72 15.14 -8.10
CA CYS A 7 -30.97 16.37 -8.33
C CYS A 7 -31.57 17.54 -7.54
N PRO A 8 -30.81 18.28 -6.71
CA PRO A 8 -31.35 19.42 -5.97
C PRO A 8 -31.66 20.63 -6.86
N GLY A 9 -31.14 20.69 -8.10
CA GLY A 9 -31.36 21.83 -9.00
C GLY A 9 -32.55 21.66 -9.95
N CYS A 10 -32.89 20.45 -10.36
CA CYS A 10 -34.03 20.19 -11.26
C CYS A 10 -35.02 19.16 -10.73
N GLU A 11 -34.82 18.66 -9.50
CA GLU A 11 -35.69 17.74 -8.77
C GLU A 11 -35.94 16.39 -9.46
N SER A 12 -35.28 16.13 -10.59
CA SER A 12 -35.39 14.87 -11.30
C SER A 12 -34.62 13.76 -10.61
N SER A 13 -35.22 12.58 -10.58
CA SER A 13 -34.51 11.33 -10.28
C SER A 13 -33.66 10.96 -11.50
N CYS A 14 -32.35 11.06 -11.36
CA CYS A 14 -31.40 10.89 -12.45
C CYS A 14 -30.20 10.06 -11.97
N TYR A 15 -29.38 9.55 -12.89
CA TYR A 15 -28.06 9.02 -12.52
C TYR A 15 -27.01 10.10 -12.78
N ALA A 16 -25.98 10.12 -11.95
CA ALA A 16 -24.83 10.99 -12.15
C ALA A 16 -23.99 10.50 -13.34
N THR A 17 -23.65 11.42 -14.23
CA THR A 17 -22.73 11.21 -15.36
C THR A 17 -21.40 11.90 -15.06
N ARG A 18 -20.30 11.42 -15.64
CA ARG A 18 -19.03 12.18 -15.59
C ARG A 18 -19.03 13.24 -16.69
N GLY A 19 -18.95 14.49 -16.26
CA GLY A 19 -18.80 15.62 -17.18
C GLY A 19 -17.40 15.72 -17.78
N PRO A 20 -17.16 16.70 -18.66
CA PRO A 20 -15.85 16.96 -19.27
C PRO A 20 -14.76 17.27 -18.25
N SER A 21 -15.17 17.76 -17.08
CA SER A 21 -14.29 18.11 -15.95
C SER A 21 -14.01 16.95 -15.00
N GLY A 22 -14.57 15.76 -15.25
CA GLY A 22 -14.47 14.60 -14.36
C GLY A 22 -15.45 14.59 -13.18
N ALA A 23 -16.11 15.72 -12.91
CA ALA A 23 -17.08 15.86 -11.85
C ALA A 23 -18.40 15.10 -12.13
N ALA A 24 -19.07 14.67 -11.06
CA ALA A 24 -20.42 14.13 -11.11
C ALA A 24 -21.42 15.22 -11.51
N GLU A 25 -22.08 15.03 -12.65
CA GLU A 25 -23.06 15.94 -13.22
C GLU A 25 -24.42 15.25 -13.37
N CYS A 26 -25.49 15.98 -13.09
CA CYS A 26 -26.85 15.55 -13.33
C CYS A 26 -27.08 15.35 -14.83
N SER A 27 -27.45 14.14 -15.23
CA SER A 27 -27.75 13.82 -16.64
C SER A 27 -28.94 14.60 -17.21
N ALA A 28 -29.80 15.18 -16.38
CA ALA A 28 -30.99 15.90 -16.83
C ALA A 28 -30.76 17.40 -17.03
N CYS A 29 -30.00 18.06 -16.16
CA CYS A 29 -29.82 19.52 -16.20
C CYS A 29 -28.36 19.99 -16.19
N GLY A 30 -27.39 19.07 -16.13
CA GLY A 30 -25.96 19.41 -16.07
C GLY A 30 -25.52 20.04 -14.75
N LEU A 31 -26.39 20.09 -13.74
CA LEU A 31 -25.99 20.56 -12.41
C LEU A 31 -24.89 19.64 -11.87
N ARG A 32 -23.80 20.23 -11.37
CA ARG A 32 -22.83 19.49 -10.57
C ARG A 32 -23.52 18.95 -9.33
N LEU A 33 -23.70 17.64 -9.30
CA LEU A 33 -24.22 16.93 -8.14
C LEU A 33 -23.01 16.78 -7.23
N GLY A 34 -22.95 17.63 -6.20
CA GLY A 34 -21.78 17.84 -5.36
C GLY A 34 -20.91 16.59 -5.23
N ASP A 35 -19.78 16.60 -5.91
CA ASP A 35 -18.60 15.96 -5.36
C ASP A 35 -18.21 16.90 -4.23
N GLU A 36 -18.46 16.52 -2.97
CA GLU A 36 -17.37 16.84 -2.05
C GLU A 36 -16.17 16.13 -2.68
N PRO A 37 -15.11 16.86 -3.07
CA PRO A 37 -13.86 16.19 -3.34
C PRO A 37 -13.68 15.29 -2.13
N ARG A 38 -13.66 13.98 -2.34
CA ARG A 38 -13.00 13.12 -1.37
C ARG A 38 -11.56 13.58 -1.48
N ASP A 39 -11.22 14.62 -0.73
CA ASP A 39 -9.88 15.10 -0.50
C ASP A 39 -9.21 13.97 0.27
N THR A 40 -8.92 12.91 -0.49
CA THR A 40 -8.40 11.66 0.02
C THR A 40 -6.95 11.98 0.19
N SER A 41 -6.55 12.18 1.44
CA SER A 41 -5.17 12.52 1.72
C SER A 41 -4.26 11.43 1.14
N PRO A 42 -3.00 11.75 0.78
CA PRO A 42 -2.06 10.75 0.28
C PRO A 42 -1.98 9.51 1.17
N GLU A 43 -2.05 9.70 2.49
CA GLU A 43 -2.09 8.63 3.49
C GLU A 43 -3.30 7.71 3.30
N GLN A 44 -4.50 8.27 3.09
CA GLN A 44 -5.72 7.50 2.85
C GLN A 44 -5.67 6.70 1.54
N VAL A 45 -5.00 7.24 0.51
CA VAL A 45 -4.76 6.52 -0.75
C VAL A 45 -3.81 5.35 -0.52
N ILE A 46 -2.73 5.55 0.23
CA ILE A 46 -1.77 4.50 0.59
C ILE A 46 -2.48 3.41 1.41
N ASP A 47 -3.21 3.77 2.46
CA ASP A 47 -3.91 2.82 3.33
C ASP A 47 -4.95 2.00 2.56
N GLY A 48 -5.76 2.66 1.73
CA GLY A 48 -6.74 1.98 0.87
C GLY A 48 -6.08 1.02 -0.13
N SER A 49 -4.92 1.39 -0.66
CA SER A 49 -4.13 0.56 -1.57
C SER A 49 -3.56 -0.67 -0.86
N LEU A 50 -3.06 -0.54 0.37
CA LEU A 50 -2.57 -1.68 1.16
C LEU A 50 -3.69 -2.65 1.51
N VAL A 51 -4.89 -2.15 1.84
CA VAL A 51 -6.08 -3.00 2.08
C VAL A 51 -6.41 -3.81 0.82
N LEU A 52 -6.44 -3.17 -0.34
CA LEU A 52 -6.73 -3.84 -1.61
C LEU A 52 -5.65 -4.86 -1.97
N LEU A 53 -4.37 -4.48 -1.84
CA LEU A 53 -3.24 -5.36 -2.12
C LEU A 53 -3.31 -6.61 -1.25
N ARG A 54 -3.50 -6.46 0.08
CA ARG A 54 -3.64 -7.57 1.02
C ARG A 54 -4.73 -8.56 0.56
N GLN A 55 -5.89 -8.03 0.16
CA GLN A 55 -7.01 -8.83 -0.32
C GLN A 55 -6.72 -9.55 -1.64
N MET A 56 -6.12 -8.85 -2.61
CA MET A 56 -5.76 -9.41 -3.91
C MET A 56 -4.70 -10.51 -3.81
N MET A 57 -3.75 -10.33 -2.88
CA MET A 57 -2.67 -11.27 -2.64
C MET A 57 -3.09 -12.44 -1.74
N HIS A 58 -4.28 -12.40 -1.14
CA HIS A 58 -4.74 -13.37 -0.14
C HIS A 58 -3.78 -13.52 1.06
N MET A 59 -3.12 -12.43 1.47
CA MET A 59 -2.13 -12.42 2.55
C MET A 59 -2.73 -11.88 3.86
N ASP A 60 -2.13 -12.20 5.01
CA ASP A 60 -2.62 -11.72 6.31
C ASP A 60 -2.35 -10.21 6.51
N VAL A 61 -1.21 -9.71 6.00
CA VAL A 61 -0.78 -8.31 6.16
C VAL A 61 -0.14 -7.78 4.88
N ALA A 62 -0.37 -6.50 4.59
CA ALA A 62 0.40 -5.70 3.65
C ALA A 62 1.06 -4.51 4.37
N LEU A 63 2.32 -4.23 4.06
CA LEU A 63 3.13 -3.18 4.68
C LEU A 63 3.77 -2.31 3.61
N LEU A 64 3.83 -1.02 3.91
CA LEU A 64 4.77 -0.10 3.30
C LEU A 64 5.78 0.32 4.36
N THR A 65 7.04 -0.07 4.18
CA THR A 65 8.11 0.20 5.14
C THR A 65 9.18 1.11 4.55
N GLU A 66 9.83 1.89 5.39
CA GLU A 66 10.98 2.74 5.05
C GLU A 66 12.24 2.19 5.72
N ILE A 67 13.34 2.15 4.97
CA ILE A 67 14.64 1.80 5.50
C ILE A 67 15.40 3.07 5.84
N ALA A 68 15.68 3.28 7.12
CA ALA A 68 16.40 4.44 7.64
C ALA A 68 17.20 4.06 8.88
N ASP A 69 18.43 4.55 9.00
CA ASP A 69 19.28 4.40 10.19
C ASP A 69 19.42 2.96 10.69
N ASP A 70 19.63 1.98 9.79
CA ASP A 70 19.73 0.54 10.11
C ASP A 70 18.45 -0.06 10.74
N ARG A 71 17.31 0.56 10.42
CA ARG A 71 15.99 0.15 10.87
C ARG A 71 15.05 0.01 9.69
N GLU A 72 14.16 -0.97 9.78
CA GLU A 72 12.94 -1.00 8.99
C GLU A 72 11.82 -0.37 9.83
N VAL A 73 11.23 0.72 9.32
CA VAL A 73 10.14 1.46 9.97
C VAL A 73 8.86 1.23 9.19
N ILE A 74 7.83 0.73 9.87
CA ILE A 74 6.50 0.57 9.26
C ILE A 74 5.88 1.96 9.12
N ARG A 75 5.61 2.39 7.88
CA ARG A 75 4.95 3.67 7.61
C ARG A 75 3.44 3.51 7.52
N HIS A 76 3.00 2.46 6.84
CA HIS A 76 1.59 2.11 6.71
C HIS A 76 1.43 0.59 6.78
N CYS A 77 0.33 0.13 7.34
CA CYS A 77 -0.01 -1.29 7.44
C CYS A 77 -1.49 -1.55 7.21
N ALA A 78 -1.81 -2.68 6.57
CA ALA A 78 -3.16 -3.20 6.48
C ALA A 78 -3.20 -4.66 6.94
N GLY A 79 -3.99 -4.96 7.97
CA GLY A 79 -4.09 -6.28 8.60
C GLY A 79 -4.09 -6.17 10.13
N GLU A 80 -4.55 -7.23 10.80
CA GLU A 80 -4.66 -7.30 12.28
C GLU A 80 -3.64 -8.26 12.90
N TRP A 81 -2.77 -8.87 12.10
CA TRP A 81 -1.70 -9.74 12.59
C TRP A 81 -0.39 -8.92 12.68
N PRO A 82 0.49 -9.17 13.67
CA PRO A 82 0.39 -10.11 14.79
C PRO A 82 -0.50 -9.66 15.96
N GLY A 83 -1.13 -8.50 15.88
CA GLY A 83 -2.10 -8.03 16.87
C GLY A 83 -2.96 -6.89 16.32
N ALA A 84 -4.14 -6.68 16.92
CA ALA A 84 -5.16 -5.75 16.45
C ALA A 84 -4.81 -4.24 16.58
N GLY A 85 -3.55 -3.91 16.87
CA GLY A 85 -3.09 -2.53 17.01
C GLY A 85 -2.49 -1.99 15.72
N ASP A 86 -2.55 -0.66 15.54
CA ASP A 86 -1.84 0.01 14.45
C ASP A 86 -0.33 -0.15 14.64
N LEU A 87 0.33 -0.78 13.65
CA LEU A 87 1.77 -1.02 13.65
C LEU A 87 2.54 0.16 13.04
N SER A 88 1.86 1.19 12.56
CA SER A 88 2.48 2.39 12.00
C SER A 88 3.40 3.06 13.02
N GLY A 89 4.63 3.34 12.60
CA GLY A 89 5.71 3.86 13.45
C GLY A 89 6.51 2.80 14.21
N ALA A 90 6.05 1.54 14.26
CA ALA A 90 6.86 0.46 14.81
C ALA A 90 8.13 0.26 13.95
N SER A 91 9.23 -0.11 14.59
CA SER A 91 10.49 -0.36 13.90
C SER A 91 11.22 -1.58 14.43
N VAL A 92 11.98 -2.22 13.55
CA VAL A 92 12.78 -3.41 13.84
C VAL A 92 14.20 -3.25 13.32
N SER A 93 15.14 -4.03 13.84
CA SER A 93 16.53 -4.02 13.35
C SER A 93 16.53 -4.55 11.93
N LEU A 94 17.16 -3.82 11.01
CA LEU A 94 17.14 -4.15 9.59
C LEU A 94 17.70 -5.55 9.32
N ASP A 95 18.76 -5.95 10.02
CA ASP A 95 19.38 -7.28 9.93
C ASP A 95 18.41 -8.45 10.15
N ASP A 96 17.32 -8.22 10.87
CA ASP A 96 16.33 -9.25 11.24
C ASP A 96 15.07 -9.21 10.34
N THR A 97 15.18 -8.68 9.12
CA THR A 97 14.04 -8.45 8.22
C THR A 97 14.19 -9.16 6.88
N PHE A 98 13.07 -9.57 6.29
CA PHE A 98 13.02 -10.03 4.89
C PHE A 98 13.45 -8.92 3.94
N CYS A 99 13.07 -7.67 4.24
CA CYS A 99 13.32 -6.52 3.40
C CYS A 99 14.81 -6.26 3.22
N ASN A 100 15.63 -6.43 4.26
CA ASN A 100 17.08 -6.37 4.11
C ASN A 100 17.62 -7.47 3.19
N ARG A 101 17.15 -8.71 3.34
CA ARG A 101 17.57 -9.84 2.48
C ARG A 101 17.18 -9.60 1.02
N LEU A 102 15.99 -9.05 0.77
CA LEU A 102 15.53 -8.66 -0.56
C LEU A 102 16.43 -7.57 -1.15
N LEU A 103 16.71 -6.53 -0.38
CA LEU A 103 17.53 -5.39 -0.83
C LEU A 103 19.00 -5.79 -1.07
N ALA A 104 19.52 -6.74 -0.31
CA ALA A 104 20.84 -7.33 -0.51
C ALA A 104 20.90 -8.33 -1.68
N GLY A 105 19.75 -8.71 -2.26
CA GLY A 105 19.66 -9.75 -3.29
C GLY A 105 19.93 -11.16 -2.77
N GLU A 106 19.78 -11.38 -1.46
CA GLU A 106 19.93 -12.68 -0.80
C GLU A 106 18.67 -13.54 -0.92
N ILE A 107 17.52 -12.91 -1.18
CA ILE A 107 16.28 -13.58 -1.59
C ILE A 107 15.70 -12.89 -2.82
N ASP A 108 14.91 -13.64 -3.59
CA ASP A 108 14.05 -13.08 -4.63
C ASP A 108 12.86 -12.33 -4.03
N ASN A 109 12.04 -11.72 -4.90
CA ASN A 109 10.81 -11.03 -4.50
C ASN A 109 9.78 -11.93 -3.80
N ILE A 110 9.88 -13.26 -3.91
CA ILE A 110 8.91 -14.21 -3.38
C ILE A 110 9.61 -15.25 -2.52
N VAL A 111 9.07 -15.50 -1.33
CA VAL A 111 9.41 -16.65 -0.48
C VAL A 111 8.12 -17.40 -0.16
N PRO A 112 7.78 -18.48 -0.90
CA PRO A 112 6.51 -19.20 -0.74
C PRO A 112 6.39 -19.93 0.61
N ASP A 113 7.50 -20.49 1.08
CA ASP A 113 7.65 -21.12 2.40
C ASP A 113 8.94 -20.63 3.07
N VAL A 114 8.78 -19.77 4.08
CA VAL A 114 9.89 -19.23 4.89
C VAL A 114 10.72 -20.34 5.55
N ALA A 115 10.10 -21.46 5.91
CA ALA A 115 10.82 -22.57 6.53
C ALA A 115 11.79 -23.27 5.55
N ALA A 116 11.51 -23.18 4.25
CA ALA A 116 12.29 -23.79 3.19
C ALA A 116 13.40 -22.89 2.64
N GLU A 117 13.41 -21.58 2.97
CA GLU A 117 14.36 -20.60 2.44
C GLU A 117 15.54 -20.34 3.41
N PRO A 118 16.75 -20.87 3.16
CA PRO A 118 17.89 -20.73 4.08
C PRO A 118 18.25 -19.29 4.43
N ALA A 119 18.08 -18.34 3.51
CA ALA A 119 18.46 -16.94 3.72
C ALA A 119 17.59 -16.22 4.77
N VAL A 120 16.36 -16.70 5.01
CA VAL A 120 15.42 -16.04 5.93
C VAL A 120 14.87 -16.95 7.02
N ARG A 121 15.01 -18.27 6.87
CA ARG A 121 14.37 -19.23 7.79
C ARG A 121 14.82 -19.06 9.23
N ASP A 122 15.99 -18.50 9.50
CA ASP A 122 16.56 -18.38 10.85
C ASP A 122 16.48 -16.94 11.41
N LEU A 123 15.80 -16.02 10.71
CA LEU A 123 15.52 -14.67 11.22
C LEU A 123 14.60 -14.74 12.44
N ALA A 124 15.00 -14.09 13.52
CA ALA A 124 14.36 -14.19 14.83
C ALA A 124 13.00 -13.49 14.85
N HIS A 125 12.92 -12.28 14.27
CA HIS A 125 11.69 -11.49 14.26
C HIS A 125 10.58 -12.16 13.43
N PRO A 126 10.79 -12.55 12.16
CA PRO A 126 9.79 -13.28 11.40
C PRO A 126 9.33 -14.59 12.03
N ARG A 127 10.27 -15.37 12.61
CA ARG A 127 9.94 -16.60 13.33
C ARG A 127 9.03 -16.34 14.52
N ARG A 128 9.32 -15.31 15.31
CA ARG A 128 8.51 -14.95 16.47
C ARG A 128 7.09 -14.56 16.08
N LEU A 129 6.92 -13.93 14.91
CA LEU A 129 5.60 -13.58 14.39
C LEU A 129 4.86 -14.77 13.74
N GLY A 130 5.58 -15.85 13.43
CA GLY A 130 5.02 -17.02 12.75
C GLY A 130 4.81 -16.82 11.26
N VAL A 131 5.65 -16.00 10.61
CA VAL A 131 5.58 -15.79 9.15
C VAL A 131 5.91 -17.08 8.43
N ARG A 132 5.09 -17.45 7.44
CA ARG A 132 5.25 -18.63 6.61
C ARG A 132 5.42 -18.32 5.12
N SER A 133 4.98 -17.16 4.65
CA SER A 133 5.28 -16.69 3.29
C SER A 133 5.53 -15.19 3.25
N TYR A 134 6.26 -14.76 2.23
CA TYR A 134 6.60 -13.36 1.97
C TYR A 134 6.55 -13.08 0.47
N ILE A 135 6.08 -11.89 0.12
CA ILE A 135 6.30 -11.29 -1.20
C ILE A 135 6.61 -9.81 -1.02
N GLY A 136 7.61 -9.28 -1.73
CA GLY A 136 7.98 -7.88 -1.60
C GLY A 136 8.69 -7.31 -2.82
N VAL A 137 8.56 -5.99 -2.99
CA VAL A 137 9.22 -5.23 -4.06
C VAL A 137 9.86 -3.96 -3.48
N PRO A 138 11.11 -3.65 -3.84
CA PRO A 138 11.74 -2.40 -3.43
C PRO A 138 11.16 -1.22 -4.21
N ILE A 139 11.04 -0.08 -3.53
CA ILE A 139 10.66 1.20 -4.11
C ILE A 139 11.81 2.18 -3.89
N HIS A 140 12.38 2.65 -5.00
CA HIS A 140 13.42 3.65 -4.98
C HIS A 140 12.75 5.03 -5.11
N GLY A 141 12.65 5.77 -4.00
CA GLY A 141 12.11 7.12 -4.01
C GLY A 141 13.07 8.13 -4.65
N SER A 142 12.56 9.29 -5.08
CA SER A 142 13.33 10.33 -5.78
C SER A 142 14.41 11.02 -4.93
N ARG A 143 14.38 10.88 -3.60
CA ARG A 143 15.27 11.57 -2.64
C ARG A 143 16.11 10.64 -1.79
N SER A 144 16.69 9.58 -2.37
CA SER A 144 17.53 8.59 -1.66
C SER A 144 16.82 7.84 -0.51
N ARG A 145 15.50 7.91 -0.45
CA ARG A 145 14.70 7.10 0.46
C ARG A 145 14.39 5.75 -0.18
N LEU A 146 14.58 4.71 0.61
CA LEU A 146 14.34 3.34 0.21
C LEU A 146 13.11 2.83 0.95
N TYR A 147 12.06 2.51 0.20
CA TYR A 147 10.87 1.87 0.74
C TYR A 147 10.77 0.44 0.24
N VAL A 148 10.02 -0.40 0.95
CA VAL A 148 9.63 -1.73 0.48
C VAL A 148 8.12 -1.86 0.64
N LEU A 149 7.46 -2.31 -0.42
CA LEU A 149 6.07 -2.76 -0.38
C LEU A 149 6.08 -4.28 -0.29
N CYS A 150 5.54 -4.83 0.80
CA CYS A 150 5.54 -6.26 1.01
C CYS A 150 4.24 -6.79 1.63
N CYS A 151 4.02 -8.08 1.48
CA CYS A 151 2.95 -8.82 2.13
C CYS A 151 3.50 -10.04 2.85
N LEU A 152 2.83 -10.40 3.93
CA LEU A 152 3.21 -11.47 4.85
C LEU A 152 1.99 -12.33 5.17
N ALA A 153 2.19 -13.65 5.28
CA ALA A 153 1.14 -14.56 5.73
C ALA A 153 1.69 -15.63 6.70
N ARG A 154 0.79 -16.19 7.50
CA ARG A 154 1.01 -17.31 8.42
C ARG A 154 0.82 -18.66 7.75
N GLU A 155 0.37 -18.68 6.51
CA GLU A 155 0.24 -19.87 5.68
C GLU A 155 1.34 -19.90 4.62
N VAL A 156 1.63 -21.09 4.12
CA VAL A 156 2.52 -21.28 2.98
C VAL A 156 1.71 -21.02 1.72
N HIS A 157 2.25 -20.24 0.79
CA HIS A 157 1.58 -19.88 -0.45
C HIS A 157 2.39 -20.37 -1.66
N PRO A 158 2.34 -21.69 -1.99
CA PRO A 158 3.11 -22.26 -3.09
C PRO A 158 2.67 -21.74 -4.47
N GLU A 159 1.50 -21.13 -4.56
CA GLU A 159 0.93 -20.53 -5.77
C GLU A 159 1.53 -19.16 -6.12
N LEU A 160 2.24 -18.50 -5.19
CA LEU A 160 2.88 -17.21 -5.47
C LEU A 160 3.89 -17.35 -6.61
N GLY A 161 3.79 -16.45 -7.58
CA GLY A 161 4.65 -16.48 -8.76
C GLY A 161 4.85 -15.11 -9.41
N PRO A 162 5.53 -15.05 -10.56
CA PRO A 162 5.94 -13.78 -11.18
C PRO A 162 4.79 -12.82 -11.54
N ARG A 163 3.55 -13.32 -11.62
CA ARG A 163 2.36 -12.47 -11.84
C ARG A 163 2.07 -11.59 -10.62
N ASP A 164 2.27 -12.15 -9.43
CA ASP A 164 2.03 -11.50 -8.15
C ASP A 164 3.02 -10.36 -7.93
N VAL A 165 4.30 -10.57 -8.28
CA VAL A 165 5.31 -9.51 -8.27
C VAL A 165 4.87 -8.34 -9.15
N ARG A 166 4.35 -8.61 -10.36
CA ARG A 166 3.86 -7.55 -11.26
C ARG A 166 2.64 -6.81 -10.71
N VAL A 167 1.82 -7.47 -9.90
CA VAL A 167 0.72 -6.80 -9.18
C VAL A 167 1.31 -5.81 -8.19
N LEU A 168 2.24 -6.24 -7.33
CA LEU A 168 2.91 -5.36 -6.38
C LEU A 168 3.60 -4.18 -7.09
N GLU A 169 4.34 -4.42 -8.17
CA GLU A 169 4.96 -3.34 -8.97
C GLU A 169 3.92 -2.36 -9.55
N GLY A 170 2.71 -2.84 -9.87
CA GLY A 170 1.58 -1.99 -10.27
C GLY A 170 1.13 -1.07 -9.15
N PHE A 171 1.03 -1.59 -7.93
CA PHE A 171 0.76 -0.78 -6.75
C PHE A 171 1.88 0.22 -6.48
N VAL A 172 3.15 -0.19 -6.56
CA VAL A 172 4.29 0.72 -6.43
C VAL A 172 4.14 1.90 -7.36
N ARG A 173 3.91 1.67 -8.66
CA ARG A 173 3.75 2.75 -9.65
C ARG A 173 2.60 3.70 -9.31
N SER A 174 1.50 3.19 -8.75
CA SER A 174 0.36 4.01 -8.31
C SER A 174 0.63 4.80 -7.04
N LEU A 175 1.57 4.35 -6.21
CA LEU A 175 1.88 4.96 -4.92
C LEU A 175 3.01 5.97 -5.00
N LEU A 176 3.85 5.96 -6.05
CA LEU A 176 5.01 6.85 -6.17
C LEU A 176 4.67 8.33 -5.90
N ASP A 177 3.59 8.83 -6.50
CA ASP A 177 3.17 10.22 -6.33
C ASP A 177 2.68 10.56 -4.91
N GLN A 178 2.29 9.55 -4.12
CA GLN A 178 1.80 9.71 -2.74
C GLN A 178 2.93 9.65 -1.70
N LEU A 179 4.07 9.04 -2.03
CA LEU A 179 5.22 8.89 -1.14
C LEU A 179 6.06 10.17 -1.03
N GLU A 180 5.82 11.13 -1.93
CA GLU A 180 6.52 12.41 -1.96
C GLU A 180 5.68 13.49 -1.27
N PRO A 181 6.10 14.02 -0.10
CA PRO A 181 5.52 15.28 0.35
C PRO A 181 5.90 16.39 -0.65
N PRO A 182 4.97 17.31 -0.98
CA PRO A 182 5.29 18.45 -1.84
C PRO A 182 6.49 19.21 -1.27
N PRO A 183 7.36 19.80 -2.13
CA PRO A 183 8.49 20.60 -1.64
C PRO A 183 7.96 21.65 -0.66
N PRO A 184 8.68 21.92 0.45
CA PRO A 184 8.27 22.98 1.36
C PRO A 184 8.13 24.27 0.55
N THR A 185 6.94 24.87 0.55
CA THR A 185 6.77 26.23 0.05
C THR A 185 7.66 27.11 0.90
N GLU A 186 8.66 27.73 0.27
CA GLU A 186 9.51 28.75 0.89
C GLU A 186 8.59 29.86 1.41
N SER A 187 8.21 29.76 2.68
CA SER A 187 7.57 30.84 3.41
C SER A 187 8.62 31.93 3.58
N SER A 188 8.51 32.94 2.72
CA SER A 188 8.81 34.34 2.97
C SER A 188 9.98 34.60 3.92
N ILE A 189 11.14 34.82 3.31
CA ILE A 189 12.25 35.60 3.86
C ILE A 189 11.66 36.87 4.51
N GLY A 190 11.84 37.00 5.82
CA GLY A 190 11.69 38.27 6.54
C GLY A 190 12.92 39.14 6.38
#